data_AF-A0A2N5VDD1-F1
#
_entry.id   AF-A0A2N5VDD1-F1
#
_cell.length_a   1.000
_cell.length_b   1.000
_cell.length_c   1.000
_cell.angle_alpha   90.00
_cell.angle_beta   90.00
_cell.angle_gamma   90.00
#
_symmetry.space_group_name_H-M   'P 1'
#
loop_
_entity.id
_entity.type
_entity.pdbx_description
1 polymer ?
#
loop_
_entity_poly.entity_id
_entity_poly.type
_entity_poly.pdbx_seq_one_letter_code
_entity_poly.pdbx_strand_id
1 'polypeptide(L)'
;MFHGTWGYVHQLNPKLLASVPSSKLTLESYNQSMLKVSNLQVQPQMFVPQPKEDLHWTLVLKSQIAQAMLEHVAEASDSKVSITTRPPVIDQISPEEPDITMLKLMIALDNLSQGVGEVFEAIVNQSRLSMTEFANRLQIINANLASCTNVSSLQNQRIPSNHAKEDLKNILTILGGAHTLWNVGHAIYSKHYGKNSNSQDLEKIHKATLVYCIKVVMGTENKVVSEKLPKLPSAKLAEYIQETFDQFFTPQAKKTAAETSPKLSNLMLRLLDFATVVEGNAAMKGGDIGRLMNVWKQWAVISQGIKSLTQYLIHLP
;
A
#
# COMPACT_ATOMS: atom_id res chain seq x y z
N MET A 1 10.76 23.00 2.64
CA MET A 1 9.78 23.98 2.13
C MET A 1 8.50 23.26 1.75
N PHE A 2 7.31 23.91 1.73
CA PHE A 2 6.18 23.38 0.97
C PHE A 2 6.56 23.64 -0.49
N HIS A 3 7.37 22.74 -1.07
CA HIS A 3 7.96 22.89 -2.40
C HIS A 3 6.95 22.69 -3.54
N GLY A 4 5.67 22.48 -3.23
CA GLY A 4 4.63 22.36 -4.24
C GLY A 4 4.17 23.74 -4.69
N THR A 5 4.54 24.15 -5.91
CA THR A 5 3.86 25.26 -6.62
C THR A 5 2.37 24.95 -6.86
N TRP A 6 2.00 23.68 -6.73
CA TRP A 6 0.68 23.17 -7.03
C TRP A 6 0.24 22.16 -5.97
N GLY A 7 -1.04 22.21 -5.64
CA GLY A 7 -1.78 21.18 -4.94
C GLY A 7 -2.94 20.72 -5.80
N TYR A 8 -3.69 19.73 -5.32
CA TYR A 8 -4.92 19.29 -5.97
C TYR A 8 -5.99 18.99 -4.94
N VAL A 9 -7.24 19.19 -5.34
CA VAL A 9 -8.43 18.79 -4.58
C VAL A 9 -9.06 17.62 -5.31
N HIS A 10 -9.24 16.51 -4.59
CA HIS A 10 -10.05 15.40 -5.08
C HIS A 10 -11.51 15.71 -4.89
N GLN A 11 -12.29 15.65 -5.96
CA GLN A 11 -13.73 15.50 -5.83
C GLN A 11 -14.02 14.04 -5.48
N LEU A 12 -14.76 13.82 -4.39
CA LEU A 12 -15.16 12.48 -3.99
C LEU A 12 -16.07 11.88 -5.07
N ASN A 13 -15.79 10.64 -5.46
CA ASN A 13 -16.62 9.91 -6.41
C ASN A 13 -18.08 9.91 -5.92
N PRO A 14 -19.05 10.41 -6.70
CA PRO A 14 -20.44 10.53 -6.23
C PRO A 14 -21.07 9.19 -5.85
N LYS A 15 -20.70 8.09 -6.50
CA LYS A 15 -21.19 6.75 -6.16
C LYS A 15 -20.64 6.28 -4.81
N LEU A 16 -19.36 6.56 -4.55
CA LEU A 16 -18.75 6.27 -3.25
C LEU A 16 -19.32 7.16 -2.15
N LEU A 17 -19.58 8.43 -2.44
CA LEU A 17 -20.22 9.34 -1.48
C LEU A 17 -21.63 8.87 -1.13
N ALA A 18 -22.39 8.39 -2.12
CA ALA A 18 -23.74 7.87 -1.92
C ALA A 18 -23.79 6.53 -1.16
N SER A 19 -22.68 5.76 -1.10
CA SER A 19 -22.62 4.50 -0.35
C SER A 19 -22.46 4.71 1.17
N VAL A 20 -22.09 5.92 1.59
CA VAL A 20 -21.90 6.25 3.01
C VAL A 20 -23.05 7.14 3.50
N PRO A 21 -23.70 6.81 4.62
CA PRO A 21 -24.77 7.65 5.16
C PRO A 21 -24.28 9.08 5.44
N SER A 22 -25.04 10.10 5.03
CA SER A 22 -24.69 11.50 5.24
C SER A 22 -24.51 11.85 6.73
N SER A 23 -25.23 11.17 7.62
CA SER A 23 -25.07 11.29 9.08
C SER A 23 -23.70 10.87 9.60
N LYS A 24 -22.95 10.05 8.85
CA LYS A 24 -21.58 9.65 9.16
C LYS A 24 -20.53 10.64 8.63
N LEU A 25 -20.90 11.50 7.68
CA LEU A 25 -20.02 12.44 7.00
C LEU A 25 -20.10 13.85 7.63
N THR A 26 -20.15 13.92 8.96
CA THR A 26 -20.23 15.17 9.72
C THR A 26 -19.02 15.34 10.63
N LEU A 27 -18.67 16.60 10.94
CA LEU A 27 -17.61 16.91 11.90
C LEU A 27 -17.91 16.33 13.28
N GLU A 28 -19.19 16.30 13.67
CA GLU A 28 -19.64 15.68 14.92
C GLU A 28 -19.35 14.18 14.95
N SER A 29 -19.74 13.44 13.89
CA SER A 29 -19.47 12.01 13.78
C SER A 29 -17.97 11.72 13.81
N TYR A 30 -17.17 12.55 13.13
CA TYR A 30 -15.71 12.47 13.20
C TYR A 30 -15.19 12.65 14.64
N ASN A 31 -15.58 13.72 15.34
CA ASN A 31 -15.15 13.99 16.71
C ASN A 31 -15.55 12.86 17.67
N GLN A 32 -16.79 12.36 17.58
CA GLN A 32 -17.25 11.21 18.37
C GLN A 32 -16.42 9.95 18.10
N SER A 33 -15.93 9.77 16.86
CA SER A 33 -15.09 8.64 16.48
C SER A 33 -13.68 8.80 17.05
N MET A 34 -13.09 9.99 16.96
CA MET A 34 -11.77 10.29 17.52
C MET A 34 -11.73 10.14 19.06
N LEU A 35 -12.81 10.51 19.75
CA LEU A 35 -12.95 10.28 21.20
C LEU A 35 -12.97 8.80 21.58
N LYS A 36 -13.40 7.91 20.69
CA LYS A 36 -13.34 6.46 20.92
C LYS A 36 -11.94 5.93 20.68
N VAL A 37 -11.23 6.46 19.69
CA VAL A 37 -9.85 6.08 19.35
C VAL A 37 -8.89 6.37 20.51
N SER A 38 -9.09 7.43 21.28
CA SER A 38 -8.23 7.71 22.46
C SER A 38 -8.26 6.61 23.52
N ASN A 39 -9.30 5.77 23.53
CA ASN A 39 -9.44 4.62 24.44
C ASN A 39 -9.10 3.29 23.75
N LEU A 40 -8.74 3.30 22.47
CA LEU A 40 -8.38 2.09 21.74
C LEU A 40 -7.01 1.59 22.20
N GLN A 41 -6.98 0.41 22.82
CA GLN A 41 -5.74 -0.27 23.12
C GLN A 41 -5.28 -1.07 21.90
N VAL A 42 -4.21 -0.61 21.25
CA VAL A 42 -3.58 -1.34 20.15
C VAL A 42 -2.83 -2.55 20.72
N GLN A 43 -3.19 -3.75 20.27
CA GLN A 43 -2.59 -5.01 20.72
C GLN A 43 -1.87 -5.70 19.56
N PRO A 44 -0.72 -6.37 19.78
CA PRO A 44 0.00 -7.08 18.71
C PRO A 44 -0.87 -8.07 17.93
N GLN A 45 -1.84 -8.72 18.59
CA GLN A 45 -2.78 -9.65 17.96
C GLN A 45 -3.62 -9.00 16.85
N MET A 46 -3.84 -7.67 16.89
CA MET A 46 -4.54 -6.93 15.85
C MET A 46 -3.80 -6.97 14.50
N PHE A 47 -2.47 -7.20 14.53
CA PHE A 47 -1.62 -7.28 13.34
C PHE A 47 -1.30 -8.72 12.92
N VAL A 48 -1.71 -9.71 13.71
CA VAL A 48 -1.57 -11.13 13.35
C VAL A 48 -2.62 -11.50 12.29
N PRO A 49 -2.21 -12.09 11.15
CA PRO A 49 -3.14 -12.57 10.15
C PRO A 49 -4.19 -13.52 10.73
N GLN A 50 -5.43 -13.33 10.33
CA GLN A 50 -6.52 -14.25 10.65
C GLN A 50 -6.52 -15.42 9.67
N PRO A 51 -7.10 -16.59 10.00
CA PRO A 51 -7.11 -17.75 9.10
C PRO A 51 -7.64 -17.46 7.69
N LYS A 52 -8.66 -16.61 7.58
CA LYS A 52 -9.20 -16.14 6.28
C LYS A 52 -8.21 -15.28 5.49
N GLU A 53 -7.40 -14.48 6.19
CA GLU A 53 -6.38 -13.61 5.60
C GLU A 53 -5.19 -14.45 5.12
N ASP A 54 -4.80 -15.48 5.87
CA ASP A 54 -3.75 -16.44 5.48
C ASP A 54 -4.16 -17.29 4.26
N LEU A 55 -5.41 -17.77 4.24
CA LEU A 55 -5.95 -18.46 3.08
C LEU A 55 -5.96 -17.55 1.86
N HIS A 56 -6.41 -16.30 2.03
CA HIS A 56 -6.38 -15.32 0.97
C HIS A 56 -4.95 -15.03 0.50
N TRP A 57 -3.99 -14.87 1.42
CA TRP A 57 -2.59 -14.62 1.09
C TRP A 57 -1.97 -15.78 0.30
N THR A 58 -2.35 -17.02 0.62
CA THR A 58 -1.98 -18.19 -0.18
C THR A 58 -2.47 -18.07 -1.63
N LEU A 59 -3.71 -17.61 -1.83
CA LEU A 59 -4.26 -17.38 -3.17
C LEU A 59 -3.54 -16.22 -3.89
N VAL A 60 -3.18 -15.16 -3.17
CA VAL A 60 -2.37 -14.06 -3.72
C VAL A 60 -1.04 -14.60 -4.27
N LEU A 61 -0.29 -15.33 -3.45
CA LEU A 61 1.01 -15.88 -3.84
C LEU A 61 0.89 -16.83 -5.04
N LYS A 62 -0.09 -17.73 -5.02
CA LYS A 62 -0.38 -18.64 -6.15
C LYS A 62 -0.76 -17.87 -7.42
N SER A 63 -1.52 -16.78 -7.31
CA SER A 63 -1.90 -15.95 -8.46
C SER A 63 -0.69 -15.24 -9.09
N GLN A 64 0.27 -14.79 -8.27
CA GLN A 64 1.51 -14.18 -8.76
C GLN A 64 2.40 -15.22 -9.47
N ILE A 65 2.49 -16.45 -8.93
CA ILE A 65 3.17 -17.59 -9.59
C ILE A 65 2.46 -17.92 -10.92
N ALA A 66 1.13 -18.00 -10.91
CA ALA A 66 0.34 -18.30 -12.10
C ALA A 66 0.52 -17.25 -13.21
N GLN A 67 0.56 -15.96 -12.87
CA GLN A 67 0.89 -14.91 -13.83
C GLN A 67 2.30 -15.13 -14.41
N ALA A 68 3.31 -15.37 -13.58
CA ALA A 68 4.68 -15.61 -14.05
C ALA A 68 4.78 -16.84 -14.96
N MET A 69 4.05 -17.91 -14.62
CA MET A 69 3.95 -19.13 -15.43
C MET A 69 3.40 -18.84 -16.82
N LEU A 70 2.24 -18.17 -16.90
CA LEU A 70 1.53 -17.95 -18.15
C LEU A 70 2.13 -16.85 -19.02
N GLU A 71 2.80 -15.86 -18.42
CA GLU A 71 3.44 -14.75 -19.15
C GLU A 71 4.81 -15.14 -19.72
N HIS A 72 5.54 -16.06 -19.08
CA HIS A 72 6.96 -16.25 -19.37
C HIS A 72 7.45 -17.70 -19.42
N VAL A 73 6.65 -18.70 -19.02
CA VAL A 73 7.11 -20.09 -18.93
C VAL A 73 6.37 -21.01 -19.88
N ALA A 74 5.03 -20.96 -19.92
CA ALA A 74 4.24 -21.89 -20.71
C ALA A 74 2.82 -21.35 -21.00
N GLU A 75 2.23 -21.81 -22.10
CA GLU A 75 0.83 -21.59 -22.46
C GLU A 75 -0.02 -22.81 -22.08
N ALA A 76 -1.28 -22.58 -21.68
CA ALA A 76 -2.24 -23.66 -21.48
C ALA A 76 -2.65 -24.26 -22.84
N SER A 77 -2.50 -25.57 -23.00
CA SER A 77 -2.95 -26.29 -24.20
C SER A 77 -4.45 -26.62 -24.18
N ASP A 78 -5.08 -26.58 -23.01
CA ASP A 78 -6.50 -26.80 -22.80
C ASP A 78 -7.03 -25.93 -21.64
N SER A 79 -8.35 -25.96 -21.41
CA SER A 79 -9.05 -25.20 -20.37
C SER A 79 -9.74 -26.08 -19.32
N LYS A 80 -9.25 -27.32 -19.12
CA LYS A 80 -9.86 -28.31 -18.21
C LYS A 80 -9.74 -27.93 -16.73
N VAL A 81 -8.66 -27.25 -16.37
CA VAL A 81 -8.43 -26.73 -15.02
C VAL A 81 -8.30 -25.21 -15.10
N SER A 82 -9.07 -24.51 -14.26
CA SER A 82 -8.98 -23.05 -14.17
C SER A 82 -7.71 -22.63 -13.44
N ILE A 83 -6.89 -21.80 -14.10
CA ILE A 83 -5.69 -21.21 -13.51
C ILE A 83 -5.99 -19.75 -13.17
N THR A 84 -6.10 -19.47 -11.87
CA THR A 84 -6.42 -18.14 -11.37
C THR A 84 -5.18 -17.25 -11.34
N THR A 85 -5.16 -16.22 -12.19
CA THR A 85 -4.06 -15.21 -12.25
C THR A 85 -4.34 -13.95 -11.45
N ARG A 86 -5.51 -13.84 -10.81
CA ARG A 86 -5.86 -12.70 -9.96
C ARG A 86 -6.38 -13.18 -8.62
N PRO A 87 -5.98 -12.59 -7.48
CA PRO A 87 -6.54 -12.95 -6.20
C PRO A 87 -8.06 -12.67 -6.17
N PRO A 88 -8.83 -13.36 -5.33
CA PRO A 88 -10.22 -13.00 -5.07
C PRO A 88 -10.36 -11.56 -4.62
N VAL A 89 -11.46 -10.89 -4.94
CA VAL A 89 -11.75 -9.54 -4.42
C VAL A 89 -12.12 -9.63 -2.94
N ILE A 90 -11.71 -8.64 -2.14
CA ILE A 90 -12.14 -8.51 -0.73
C ILE A 90 -13.13 -7.36 -0.58
N ASP A 91 -12.68 -6.13 -0.86
CA ASP A 91 -13.52 -4.93 -0.72
C ASP A 91 -13.06 -3.92 -1.77
N GLN A 92 -13.70 -3.97 -2.94
CA GLN A 92 -13.32 -3.19 -4.11
C GLN A 92 -14.26 -2.00 -4.30
N ILE A 93 -13.68 -0.80 -4.26
CA ILE A 93 -14.30 0.42 -4.74
C ILE A 93 -14.04 0.61 -6.23
N SER A 94 -14.82 1.49 -6.87
CA SER A 94 -14.65 1.82 -8.29
C SER A 94 -13.26 2.44 -8.53
N PRO A 95 -12.38 1.83 -9.36
CA PRO A 95 -11.08 2.40 -9.71
C PRO A 95 -11.21 3.41 -10.87
N GLU A 96 -12.22 4.28 -10.80
CA GLU A 96 -12.40 5.36 -11.76
C GLU A 96 -11.30 6.41 -11.58
N GLU A 97 -10.88 7.03 -12.69
CA GLU A 97 -9.92 8.13 -12.64
C GLU A 97 -10.50 9.25 -11.76
N PRO A 98 -9.75 9.76 -10.77
CA PRO A 98 -10.27 10.76 -9.86
C PRO A 98 -10.45 12.09 -10.59
N ASP A 99 -11.60 12.72 -10.37
CA ASP A 99 -11.77 14.12 -10.75
C ASP A 99 -10.95 15.00 -9.80
N ILE A 100 -9.91 15.63 -10.36
CA ILE A 100 -8.98 16.49 -9.63
C ILE A 100 -9.05 17.91 -10.14
N THR A 101 -9.11 18.85 -9.21
CA THR A 101 -8.96 20.28 -9.49
C THR A 101 -7.60 20.74 -8.99
N MET A 102 -6.77 21.25 -9.88
CA MET A 102 -5.47 21.80 -9.51
C MET A 102 -5.63 23.15 -8.81
N LEU A 103 -4.93 23.33 -7.69
CA LEU A 103 -4.83 24.59 -6.96
C LEU A 103 -3.41 25.12 -7.05
N LYS A 104 -3.27 26.42 -7.27
CA LYS A 104 -1.95 27.07 -7.22
C LYS A 104 -1.59 27.28 -5.76
N LEU A 105 -0.64 26.49 -5.25
CA LEU A 105 -0.15 26.67 -3.90
C LEU A 105 0.98 27.70 -3.90
N MET A 106 1.01 28.57 -2.89
CA MET A 106 2.07 29.57 -2.75
C MET A 106 3.38 28.93 -2.28
N ILE A 107 4.51 29.56 -2.61
CA ILE A 107 5.80 29.24 -2.01
C ILE A 107 5.77 29.73 -0.57
N ALA A 108 5.38 28.84 0.37
CA ALA A 108 5.40 29.11 1.80
C ALA A 108 6.55 28.35 2.46
N LEU A 109 7.19 28.98 3.46
CA LEU A 109 8.20 28.33 4.30
C LEU A 109 7.53 27.24 5.14
N ASP A 110 7.97 25.98 5.01
CA ASP A 110 7.40 24.82 5.73
C ASP A 110 7.84 24.70 7.18
N ASN A 111 8.86 25.44 7.56
CA ASN A 111 9.46 25.37 8.89
C ASN A 111 8.82 26.35 9.88
N LEU A 112 7.76 27.06 9.49
CA LEU A 112 7.07 28.04 10.34
C LEU A 112 5.56 27.79 10.37
N SER A 113 4.99 27.96 11.56
CA SER A 113 3.54 27.94 11.81
C SER A 113 2.76 28.93 10.95
N GLN A 114 3.42 30.03 10.57
CA GLN A 114 2.90 31.03 9.64
C GLN A 114 2.65 30.45 8.24
N GLY A 115 3.57 29.64 7.71
CA GLY A 115 3.45 29.08 6.36
C GLY A 115 2.27 28.14 6.18
N VAL A 116 1.86 27.43 7.24
CA VAL A 116 0.64 26.59 7.21
C VAL A 116 -0.62 27.44 7.21
N GLY A 117 -0.64 28.58 7.92
CA GLY A 117 -1.74 29.54 7.86
C GLY A 117 -1.92 30.14 6.47
N GLU A 118 -0.81 30.53 5.82
CA GLU A 118 -0.79 31.04 4.45
C GLU A 118 -1.31 30.02 3.43
N VAL A 119 -1.00 28.72 3.62
CA VAL A 119 -1.54 27.64 2.78
C VAL A 119 -3.06 27.54 2.91
N PHE A 120 -3.62 27.58 4.12
CA PHE A 120 -5.07 27.52 4.31
C PHE A 120 -5.78 28.75 3.78
N GLU A 121 -5.23 29.94 3.98
CA GLU A 121 -5.76 31.17 3.41
C GLU A 121 -5.75 31.12 1.87
N ALA A 122 -4.66 30.61 1.27
CA ALA A 122 -4.59 30.42 -0.18
C ALA A 122 -5.62 29.41 -0.71
N ILE A 123 -5.89 28.33 0.03
CA ILE A 123 -6.95 27.36 -0.32
C ILE A 123 -8.32 28.04 -0.24
N VAL A 124 -8.59 28.78 0.83
CA VAL A 124 -9.88 29.44 1.02
C VAL A 124 -10.13 30.49 -0.05
N ASN A 125 -9.13 31.32 -0.38
CA ASN A 125 -9.19 32.32 -1.45
C ASN A 125 -9.43 31.73 -2.85
N GLN A 126 -8.96 30.49 -3.08
CA GLN A 126 -9.19 29.76 -4.34
C GLN A 126 -10.46 28.88 -4.30
N SER A 127 -11.10 28.80 -3.15
CA SER A 127 -12.35 28.06 -2.96
C SER A 127 -13.54 29.02 -2.98
N ARG A 128 -14.76 28.46 -3.07
CA ARG A 128 -16.01 29.22 -2.87
C ARG A 128 -16.45 29.26 -1.41
N LEU A 129 -15.51 29.14 -0.46
CA LEU A 129 -15.78 29.08 0.97
C LEU A 129 -15.30 30.34 1.67
N SER A 130 -16.02 30.76 2.71
CA SER A 130 -15.47 31.68 3.72
C SER A 130 -14.55 30.93 4.70
N MET A 131 -13.64 31.65 5.38
CA MET A 131 -12.80 31.05 6.43
C MET A 131 -13.62 30.40 7.56
N THR A 132 -14.80 30.94 7.86
CA THR A 132 -15.70 30.36 8.86
C THR A 132 -16.27 29.02 8.38
N GLU A 133 -16.69 28.92 7.11
CA GLU A 133 -17.16 27.66 6.54
C GLU A 133 -16.04 26.63 6.42
N PHE A 134 -14.83 27.06 6.05
CA PHE A 134 -13.66 26.19 5.99
C PHE A 134 -13.33 25.60 7.36
N ALA A 135 -13.29 26.44 8.40
CA ALA A 135 -13.00 26.04 9.79
C ALA A 135 -14.08 25.11 10.38
N ASN A 136 -15.33 25.22 9.93
CA ASN A 136 -16.43 24.38 10.39
C ASN A 136 -16.62 23.09 9.57
N ARG A 137 -15.75 22.83 8.58
CA ARG A 137 -15.78 21.61 7.76
C ARG A 137 -14.58 20.73 8.07
N LEU A 138 -14.79 19.41 8.10
CA LEU A 138 -13.69 18.45 8.14
C LEU A 138 -12.86 18.56 6.84
N GLN A 139 -11.58 18.86 6.97
CA GLN A 139 -10.61 18.94 5.88
C GLN A 139 -9.72 17.71 5.94
N ILE A 140 -9.79 16.86 4.91
CA ILE A 140 -8.90 15.70 4.80
C ILE A 140 -7.76 16.07 3.85
N ILE A 141 -6.54 16.07 4.36
CA ILE A 141 -5.34 16.44 3.61
C ILE A 141 -4.51 15.19 3.40
N ASN A 142 -4.42 14.76 2.14
CA ASN A 142 -3.44 13.76 1.74
C ASN A 142 -2.07 14.43 1.64
N ALA A 143 -1.12 14.00 2.46
CA ALA A 143 0.17 14.65 2.60
C ALA A 143 1.32 13.63 2.73
N ASN A 144 2.53 14.10 2.47
CA ASN A 144 3.73 13.36 2.84
C ASN A 144 3.93 13.41 4.37
N LEU A 145 4.84 12.56 4.86
CA LEU A 145 5.10 12.40 6.28
C LEU A 145 5.53 13.70 7.00
N ALA A 146 6.36 14.52 6.35
CA ALA A 146 6.81 15.78 6.91
C ALA A 146 5.64 16.76 7.09
N SER A 147 4.78 16.88 6.08
CA SER A 147 3.59 17.73 6.14
C SER A 147 2.59 17.26 7.20
N CYS A 148 2.33 15.94 7.32
CA CYS A 148 1.49 15.41 8.39
C CYS A 148 2.05 15.75 9.78
N THR A 149 3.37 15.61 9.97
CA THR A 149 4.04 15.91 11.24
C THR A 149 3.95 17.40 11.59
N ASN A 150 4.15 18.28 10.62
CA ASN A 150 4.05 19.73 10.83
C ASN A 150 2.63 20.14 11.23
N VAL A 151 1.60 19.65 10.52
CA VAL A 151 0.20 19.97 10.88
C VAL A 151 -0.14 19.46 12.27
N SER A 152 0.25 18.23 12.61
CA SER A 152 0.03 17.68 13.95
C SER A 152 0.73 18.48 15.05
N SER A 153 1.98 18.91 14.81
CA SER A 153 2.72 19.77 15.75
C SER A 153 2.01 21.10 15.98
N LEU A 154 1.48 21.71 14.91
CA LEU A 154 0.73 22.96 15.01
C LEU A 154 -0.60 22.80 15.74
N GLN A 155 -1.33 21.72 15.50
CA GLN A 155 -2.54 21.39 16.26
C GLN A 155 -2.23 21.32 17.76
N ASN A 156 -1.16 20.63 18.15
CA ASN A 156 -0.75 20.52 19.56
C ASN A 156 -0.33 21.86 20.16
N GLN A 157 0.31 22.76 19.41
CA GLN A 157 0.68 24.10 19.89
C GLN A 157 -0.53 25.01 20.10
N ARG A 158 -1.64 24.76 19.39
CA ARG A 158 -2.83 25.62 19.39
C ARG A 158 -3.97 25.10 20.27
N ILE A 159 -3.77 23.97 20.94
CA ILE A 159 -4.72 23.42 21.91
C ILE A 159 -4.24 23.74 23.34
N PRO A 160 -5.13 24.25 24.23
CA PRO A 160 -6.53 24.59 23.98
C PRO A 160 -6.68 25.98 23.35
N SER A 161 -7.52 26.09 22.32
CA SER A 161 -8.02 27.38 21.82
C SER A 161 -9.53 27.42 21.94
N ASN A 162 -10.05 28.58 22.35
CA ASN A 162 -11.49 28.88 22.42
C ASN A 162 -12.05 29.34 21.06
N HIS A 163 -11.20 29.48 20.04
CA HIS A 163 -11.56 29.93 18.71
C HIS A 163 -11.42 28.80 17.69
N ALA A 164 -12.54 28.29 17.19
CA ALA A 164 -12.58 27.21 16.20
C ALA A 164 -11.79 27.51 14.91
N LYS A 165 -11.56 28.80 14.59
CA LYS A 165 -10.75 29.22 13.43
C LYS A 165 -9.25 29.01 13.63
N GLU A 166 -8.81 28.88 14.88
CA GLU A 166 -7.39 28.84 15.23
C GLU A 166 -6.94 27.45 15.68
N ASP A 167 -7.84 26.59 16.15
CA ASP A 167 -7.50 25.31 16.78
C ASP A 167 -7.15 24.17 15.80
N LEU A 168 -7.43 24.33 14.50
CA LEU A 168 -7.15 23.36 13.43
C LEU A 168 -7.66 21.94 13.66
N LYS A 169 -8.60 21.72 14.60
CA LYS A 169 -9.10 20.38 14.96
C LYS A 169 -9.92 19.73 13.86
N ASN A 170 -10.47 20.54 12.96
CA ASN A 170 -11.21 20.12 11.80
C ASN A 170 -10.29 19.60 10.66
N ILE A 171 -8.96 19.56 10.85
CA ILE A 171 -8.01 19.11 9.84
C ILE A 171 -7.50 17.70 10.18
N LEU A 172 -7.74 16.76 9.28
CA LEU A 172 -7.21 15.40 9.35
C LEU A 172 -6.17 15.21 8.23
N THR A 173 -4.91 15.04 8.60
CA THR A 173 -3.87 14.65 7.63
C THR A 173 -3.77 13.13 7.53
N ILE A 174 -3.74 12.60 6.31
CA ILE A 174 -3.55 11.18 6.02
C ILE A 174 -2.29 11.02 5.18
N LEU A 175 -1.46 10.03 5.50
CA LEU A 175 -0.32 9.67 4.66
C LEU A 175 -0.80 9.16 3.30
N GLY A 176 -0.27 9.75 2.23
CA GLY A 176 -0.63 9.34 0.88
C GLY A 176 -0.27 7.90 0.57
N GLY A 177 -1.27 7.09 0.23
CA GLY A 177 -1.10 5.65 -0.02
C GLY A 177 0.00 5.34 -1.05
N ALA A 178 0.06 6.10 -2.15
CA ALA A 178 1.10 5.94 -3.18
C ALA A 178 2.50 6.29 -2.66
N HIS A 179 2.63 7.34 -1.84
CA HIS A 179 3.89 7.74 -1.23
C HIS A 179 4.35 6.72 -0.17
N THR A 180 3.42 6.19 0.64
CA THR A 180 3.68 5.10 1.58
C THR A 180 4.13 3.84 0.85
N LEU A 181 3.41 3.44 -0.21
CA LEU A 181 3.79 2.31 -1.08
C LEU A 181 5.20 2.48 -1.63
N TRP A 182 5.51 3.66 -2.16
CA TRP A 182 6.83 3.97 -2.70
C TRP A 182 7.92 3.87 -1.64
N ASN A 183 7.73 4.45 -0.45
CA ASN A 183 8.73 4.42 0.62
C ASN A 183 8.96 3.01 1.17
N VAL A 184 7.89 2.26 1.44
CA VAL A 184 8.00 0.88 1.94
C VAL A 184 8.62 -0.02 0.88
N GLY A 185 8.16 0.06 -0.38
CA GLY A 185 8.72 -0.68 -1.50
C GLY A 185 10.21 -0.37 -1.72
N HIS A 186 10.60 0.91 -1.67
CA HIS A 186 11.99 1.34 -1.78
C HIS A 186 12.85 0.82 -0.61
N ALA A 187 12.31 0.82 0.61
CA ALA A 187 13.03 0.34 1.78
C ALA A 187 13.21 -1.19 1.76
N ILE A 188 12.18 -1.93 1.35
CA ILE A 188 12.25 -3.37 1.09
C ILE A 188 13.28 -3.67 0.00
N TYR A 189 13.24 -2.94 -1.12
CA TYR A 189 14.23 -3.09 -2.19
C TYR A 189 15.65 -2.86 -1.67
N SER A 190 15.88 -1.75 -0.95
CA SER A 190 17.18 -1.39 -0.42
C SER A 190 17.71 -2.40 0.60
N LYS A 191 16.83 -3.06 1.36
CA LYS A 191 17.20 -4.12 2.30
C LYS A 191 17.80 -5.34 1.59
N HIS A 192 17.28 -5.68 0.40
CA HIS A 192 17.72 -6.86 -0.36
C HIS A 192 18.85 -6.57 -1.36
N TYR A 193 18.88 -5.37 -1.95
CA TYR A 193 19.82 -5.02 -3.03
C TYR A 193 20.77 -3.85 -2.72
N GLY A 194 20.64 -3.21 -1.56
CA GLY A 194 21.41 -2.02 -1.22
C GLY A 194 20.91 -0.74 -1.91
N LYS A 195 21.64 0.36 -1.74
CA LYS A 195 21.29 1.68 -2.27
C LYS A 195 21.73 1.82 -3.73
N ASN A 196 21.06 1.13 -4.65
CA ASN A 196 21.22 1.37 -6.08
C ASN A 196 20.06 2.21 -6.61
N SER A 197 20.36 3.19 -7.48
CA SER A 197 19.41 4.19 -8.00
C SER A 197 18.28 3.64 -8.89
N ASN A 198 18.37 2.37 -9.34
CA ASN A 198 17.36 1.72 -10.18
C ASN A 198 16.35 0.89 -9.36
N SER A 199 15.63 1.53 -8.44
CA SER A 199 14.49 0.92 -7.74
C SER A 199 13.25 0.71 -8.63
N GLN A 200 13.31 1.14 -9.90
CA GLN A 200 12.20 1.12 -10.86
C GLN A 200 11.79 -0.28 -11.35
N ASP A 201 12.53 -1.34 -11.01
CA ASP A 201 12.32 -2.68 -11.57
C ASP A 201 11.92 -3.76 -10.54
N LEU A 202 11.46 -3.40 -9.32
CA LEU A 202 11.09 -4.40 -8.30
C LEU A 202 10.09 -5.45 -8.82
N GLU A 203 9.04 -5.04 -9.52
CA GLU A 203 8.05 -5.96 -10.10
C GLU A 203 8.67 -6.91 -11.12
N LYS A 204 9.57 -6.40 -11.98
CA LYS A 204 10.28 -7.22 -12.99
C LYS A 204 11.23 -8.20 -12.33
N ILE A 205 11.96 -7.77 -11.30
CA ILE A 205 12.86 -8.63 -10.52
C ILE A 205 12.06 -9.73 -9.80
N HIS A 206 10.93 -9.37 -9.20
CA HIS A 206 10.03 -10.33 -8.56
C HIS A 206 9.54 -11.37 -9.56
N LYS A 207 9.02 -10.91 -10.70
CA LYS A 207 8.53 -11.77 -11.79
C LYS A 207 9.63 -12.69 -12.32
N ALA A 208 10.82 -12.16 -12.60
CA ALA A 208 11.97 -12.96 -13.05
C ALA A 208 12.40 -14.00 -11.99
N THR A 209 12.34 -13.64 -10.71
CA THR A 209 12.63 -14.57 -9.61
C THR A 209 11.58 -15.70 -9.54
N LEU A 210 10.30 -15.38 -9.72
CA LEU A 210 9.23 -16.39 -9.80
C LEU A 210 9.44 -17.33 -10.99
N VAL A 211 9.80 -16.80 -12.17
CA VAL A 211 10.15 -17.61 -13.36
C VAL A 211 11.30 -18.58 -13.05
N TYR A 212 12.34 -18.12 -12.36
CA TYR A 212 13.43 -18.99 -11.90
C TYR A 212 12.92 -20.10 -10.98
N CYS A 213 12.12 -19.78 -9.95
CA CYS A 213 11.55 -20.76 -9.03
C CYS A 213 10.69 -21.80 -9.75
N ILE A 214 9.84 -21.37 -10.69
CA ILE A 214 9.03 -22.27 -11.52
C ILE A 214 9.93 -23.20 -12.34
N LYS A 215 10.98 -22.66 -12.97
CA LYS A 215 11.90 -23.47 -13.76
C LYS A 215 12.69 -24.48 -12.93
N VAL A 216 13.04 -24.15 -11.68
CA VAL A 216 13.65 -25.10 -10.74
C VAL A 216 12.71 -26.27 -10.47
N VAL A 217 11.42 -26.01 -10.20
CA VAL A 217 10.39 -27.05 -10.02
C VAL A 217 10.26 -27.91 -11.28
N MET A 218 10.30 -27.30 -12.46
CA MET A 218 10.23 -28.01 -13.73
C MET A 218 11.53 -28.76 -14.11
N GLY A 219 12.64 -28.58 -13.39
CA GLY A 219 13.95 -29.11 -13.76
C GLY A 219 14.52 -28.51 -15.06
N THR A 220 14.21 -27.24 -15.33
CA THR A 220 14.59 -26.52 -16.58
C THR A 220 15.28 -25.18 -16.32
N GLU A 221 15.81 -24.97 -15.12
CA GLU A 221 16.47 -23.73 -14.68
C GLU A 221 17.68 -23.34 -15.54
N ASN A 222 18.36 -24.32 -16.12
CA ASN A 222 19.52 -24.09 -17.01
C ASN A 222 19.12 -23.90 -18.49
N LYS A 223 17.84 -24.05 -18.83
CA LYS A 223 17.35 -23.83 -20.21
C LYS A 223 17.06 -22.35 -20.42
N VAL A 224 17.41 -21.82 -21.58
CA VAL A 224 17.05 -20.44 -21.97
C VAL A 224 15.52 -20.30 -22.04
N VAL A 225 14.98 -19.14 -21.65
CA VAL A 225 13.55 -18.83 -21.86
C VAL A 225 13.36 -18.64 -23.37
N SER A 226 12.54 -19.48 -24.01
CA SER A 226 12.25 -19.35 -25.44
C SER A 226 11.24 -18.23 -25.67
N GLU A 227 11.35 -17.52 -26.80
CA GLU A 227 10.32 -16.58 -27.26
C GLU A 227 8.98 -17.28 -27.52
N LYS A 228 9.00 -18.56 -27.89
CA LYS A 228 7.79 -19.37 -28.04
C LYS A 228 7.58 -20.21 -26.79
N LEU A 229 6.51 -19.89 -26.07
CA LEU A 229 6.17 -20.62 -24.86
C LEU A 229 5.70 -22.05 -25.20
N PRO A 230 6.23 -23.09 -24.53
CA PRO A 230 5.73 -24.44 -24.68
C PRO A 230 4.26 -24.54 -24.23
N LYS A 231 3.48 -25.36 -24.94
CA LYS A 231 2.09 -25.64 -24.58
C LYS A 231 2.01 -26.82 -23.63
N LEU A 232 1.42 -26.63 -22.46
CA LEU A 232 1.25 -27.65 -21.43
C LEU A 232 -0.22 -27.79 -21.02
N PRO A 233 -0.70 -29.00 -20.66
CA PRO A 233 -2.05 -29.18 -20.14
C PRO A 233 -2.31 -28.30 -18.91
N SER A 234 -3.51 -27.72 -18.80
CA SER A 234 -3.88 -26.84 -17.68
C SER A 234 -3.70 -27.50 -16.31
N ALA A 235 -3.97 -28.81 -16.21
CA ALA A 235 -3.72 -29.59 -14.99
C ALA A 235 -2.25 -29.63 -14.59
N LYS A 236 -1.33 -29.75 -15.57
CA LYS A 236 0.11 -29.79 -15.30
C LYS A 236 0.65 -28.43 -14.89
N LEU A 237 0.12 -27.36 -15.48
CA LEU A 237 0.43 -25.99 -15.05
C LEU A 237 -0.02 -25.75 -13.60
N ALA A 238 -1.23 -26.20 -13.25
CA ALA A 238 -1.75 -26.07 -11.88
C ALA A 238 -0.89 -26.85 -10.86
N GLU A 239 -0.41 -28.04 -11.22
CA GLU A 239 0.53 -28.84 -10.43
C GLU A 239 1.84 -28.07 -10.19
N TYR A 240 2.47 -27.53 -11.24
CA TYR A 240 3.70 -26.73 -11.08
C TYR A 240 3.51 -25.46 -10.27
N ILE A 241 2.36 -24.79 -10.38
CA ILE A 241 2.03 -23.62 -9.54
C ILE A 241 1.95 -24.04 -8.07
N GLN A 242 1.31 -25.17 -7.77
CA GLN A 242 1.19 -25.71 -6.43
C GLN A 242 2.55 -26.13 -5.87
N GLU A 243 3.35 -26.86 -6.62
CA GLU A 243 4.70 -27.28 -6.22
C GLU A 243 5.63 -26.09 -5.99
N THR A 244 5.57 -25.06 -6.84
CA THR A 244 6.33 -23.81 -6.66
C THR A 244 5.92 -23.12 -5.36
N PHE A 245 4.63 -23.07 -5.06
CA PHE A 245 4.15 -22.54 -3.79
C PHE A 245 4.68 -23.35 -2.60
N ASP A 246 4.57 -24.68 -2.67
CA ASP A 246 4.96 -25.57 -1.59
C ASP A 246 6.46 -25.47 -1.29
N GLN A 247 7.29 -25.41 -2.34
CA GLN A 247 8.74 -25.37 -2.24
C GLN A 247 9.29 -24.00 -1.79
N PHE A 248 8.63 -22.88 -2.11
CA PHE A 248 9.21 -21.54 -1.88
C PHE A 248 8.43 -20.62 -0.93
N PHE A 249 7.16 -20.92 -0.63
CA PHE A 249 6.29 -19.98 0.10
C PHE A 249 5.69 -20.52 1.40
N THR A 250 5.73 -21.84 1.63
CA THR A 250 5.17 -22.43 2.86
C THR A 250 6.03 -22.10 4.10
N PRO A 251 5.42 -22.02 5.30
CA PRO A 251 6.17 -21.85 6.54
C PRO A 251 7.22 -22.95 6.76
N GLN A 252 6.88 -24.19 6.41
CA GLN A 252 7.80 -25.33 6.55
C GLN A 252 8.99 -25.20 5.60
N ALA A 253 8.78 -24.84 4.33
CA ALA A 253 9.88 -24.64 3.39
C ALA A 253 10.85 -23.54 3.86
N LYS A 254 10.32 -22.44 4.41
CA LYS A 254 11.15 -21.35 4.97
C LYS A 254 11.96 -21.81 6.16
N LYS A 255 11.36 -22.54 7.09
CA LYS A 255 12.06 -23.08 8.25
C LYS A 255 13.21 -23.99 7.81
N THR A 256 12.94 -24.93 6.90
CA THR A 256 13.96 -25.81 6.33
C THR A 256 15.05 -25.02 5.60
N ALA A 257 14.69 -23.99 4.82
CA ALA A 257 15.67 -23.15 4.14
C ALA A 257 16.57 -22.37 5.11
N ALA A 258 16.02 -21.86 6.22
CA ALA A 258 16.78 -21.16 7.24
C ALA A 258 17.82 -22.06 7.93
N GLU A 259 17.51 -23.35 8.09
CA GLU A 259 18.40 -24.34 8.71
C GLU A 259 19.44 -24.90 7.72
N THR A 260 19.12 -24.96 6.42
CA THR A 260 19.93 -25.69 5.42
C THR A 260 20.74 -24.78 4.50
N SER A 261 20.25 -23.59 4.15
CA SER A 261 20.89 -22.73 3.16
C SER A 261 20.55 -21.25 3.37
N PRO A 262 21.51 -20.44 3.87
CA PRO A 262 21.32 -18.99 4.00
C PRO A 262 20.94 -18.32 2.68
N LYS A 263 21.47 -18.82 1.54
CA LYS A 263 21.14 -18.32 0.21
C LYS A 263 19.67 -18.55 -0.14
N LEU A 264 19.16 -19.76 0.11
CA LEU A 264 17.77 -20.11 -0.16
C LEU A 264 16.82 -19.36 0.79
N SER A 265 17.19 -19.26 2.06
CA SER A 265 16.44 -18.48 3.05
C SER A 265 16.28 -17.02 2.63
N ASN A 266 17.38 -16.37 2.20
CA ASN A 266 17.36 -14.99 1.71
C ASN A 266 16.51 -14.84 0.43
N LEU A 267 16.56 -15.82 -0.48
CA LEU A 267 15.71 -15.83 -1.68
C LEU A 267 14.22 -15.87 -1.31
N MET A 268 13.83 -16.76 -0.40
CA MET A 268 12.44 -16.90 0.05
C MET A 268 11.95 -15.65 0.80
N LEU A 269 12.78 -15.05 1.65
CA LEU A 269 12.45 -13.79 2.32
C LEU A 269 12.19 -12.67 1.30
N ARG A 270 13.06 -12.55 0.30
CA ARG A 270 12.89 -11.56 -0.78
C ARG A 270 11.60 -11.78 -1.56
N LEU A 271 11.29 -13.03 -1.93
CA LEU A 271 10.06 -13.37 -2.65
C LEU A 271 8.81 -12.93 -1.90
N LEU A 272 8.77 -13.13 -0.57
CA LEU A 272 7.63 -12.72 0.25
C LEU A 272 7.53 -11.20 0.35
N ASP A 273 8.64 -10.54 0.67
CA ASP A 273 8.65 -9.09 0.83
C ASP A 273 8.23 -8.42 -0.48
N PHE A 274 8.76 -8.88 -1.62
CA PHE A 274 8.41 -8.32 -2.93
C PHE A 274 6.96 -8.64 -3.31
N ALA A 275 6.45 -9.83 -2.98
CA ALA A 275 5.04 -10.17 -3.21
C ALA A 275 4.09 -9.18 -2.52
N THR A 276 4.43 -8.68 -1.32
CA THR A 276 3.60 -7.66 -0.63
C THR A 276 3.59 -6.32 -1.36
N VAL A 277 4.71 -5.90 -1.94
CA VAL A 277 4.81 -4.65 -2.72
C VAL A 277 4.03 -4.76 -4.03
N VAL A 278 4.19 -5.87 -4.75
CA VAL A 278 3.43 -6.14 -5.97
C VAL A 278 1.93 -6.19 -5.69
N GLU A 279 1.51 -6.89 -4.62
CA GLU A 279 0.10 -6.95 -4.24
C GLU A 279 -0.45 -5.59 -3.81
N GLY A 280 0.29 -4.83 -3.01
CA GLY A 280 -0.11 -3.48 -2.58
C GLY A 280 -0.33 -2.55 -3.78
N ASN A 281 0.56 -2.59 -4.77
CA ASN A 281 0.41 -1.81 -6.00
C ASN A 281 -0.82 -2.26 -6.82
N ALA A 282 -0.99 -3.57 -6.98
CA ALA A 282 -2.11 -4.13 -7.73
C ALA A 282 -3.47 -3.85 -7.06
N ALA A 283 -3.55 -4.00 -5.74
CA ALA A 283 -4.75 -3.70 -4.95
C ALA A 283 -5.12 -2.21 -5.04
N MET A 284 -4.14 -1.32 -4.91
CA MET A 284 -4.35 0.13 -5.02
C MET A 284 -4.82 0.54 -6.42
N LYS A 285 -4.18 0.05 -7.49
CA LYS A 285 -4.63 0.28 -8.87
C LYS A 285 -6.01 -0.30 -9.16
N GLY A 286 -6.32 -1.44 -8.53
CA GLY A 286 -7.61 -2.12 -8.68
C GLY A 286 -8.72 -1.57 -7.80
N GLY A 287 -8.44 -0.61 -6.91
CA GLY A 287 -9.41 -0.11 -5.94
C GLY A 287 -9.83 -1.12 -4.86
N ASP A 288 -9.08 -2.21 -4.66
CA ASP A 288 -9.39 -3.22 -3.63
C ASP A 288 -8.78 -2.81 -2.28
N ILE A 289 -9.55 -2.02 -1.54
CA ILE A 289 -9.19 -1.52 -0.21
C ILE A 289 -9.00 -2.69 0.75
N GLY A 290 -9.82 -3.74 0.65
CA GLY A 290 -9.71 -4.90 1.53
C GLY A 290 -8.37 -5.62 1.40
N ARG A 291 -7.91 -5.84 0.16
CA ARG A 291 -6.57 -6.40 -0.09
C ARG A 291 -5.45 -5.44 0.32
N LEU A 292 -5.62 -4.15 0.05
CA LEU A 292 -4.65 -3.13 0.48
C LEU A 292 -4.48 -3.11 2.01
N MET A 293 -5.57 -3.22 2.77
CA MET A 293 -5.54 -3.28 4.24
C MET A 293 -4.81 -4.52 4.76
N ASN A 294 -4.98 -5.67 4.10
CA ASN A 294 -4.21 -6.89 4.45
C ASN A 294 -2.71 -6.70 4.22
N VAL A 295 -2.31 -6.03 3.13
CA VAL A 295 -0.90 -5.70 2.87
C VAL A 295 -0.38 -4.71 3.90
N TRP A 296 -1.14 -3.66 4.23
CA TRP A 296 -0.74 -2.67 5.23
C TRP A 296 -0.57 -3.27 6.62
N LYS A 297 -1.42 -4.22 7.00
CA LYS A 297 -1.28 -4.98 8.24
C LYS A 297 0.03 -5.78 8.30
N GLN A 298 0.44 -6.41 7.19
CA GLN A 298 1.75 -7.06 7.10
C GLN A 298 2.89 -6.04 7.18
N TRP A 299 2.73 -4.90 6.52
CA TRP A 299 3.73 -3.83 6.52
C TRP A 299 3.93 -3.18 7.86
N ALA A 300 2.89 -3.02 8.69
CA ALA A 300 3.01 -2.54 10.06
C ALA A 300 4.03 -3.38 10.86
N VAL A 301 4.02 -4.70 10.68
CA VAL A 301 5.00 -5.61 11.30
C VAL A 301 6.36 -5.54 10.62
N ILE A 302 6.40 -5.59 9.28
CA ILE A 302 7.66 -5.58 8.52
C ILE A 302 8.44 -4.28 8.75
N SER A 303 7.77 -3.13 8.85
CA SER A 303 8.42 -1.84 9.04
C SER A 303 9.19 -1.74 10.35
N GLN A 304 8.74 -2.43 11.42
CA GLN A 304 9.47 -2.51 12.69
C GLN A 304 10.87 -3.13 12.52
N GLY A 305 11.06 -3.99 11.52
CA GLY A 305 12.33 -4.65 11.19
C GLY A 305 13.18 -3.94 10.13
N ILE A 306 12.75 -2.79 9.60
CA ILE A 306 13.46 -2.07 8.53
C ILE A 306 14.03 -0.74 9.07
N LYS A 307 15.34 -0.72 9.32
CA LYS A 307 16.05 0.43 9.90
C LYS A 307 16.00 1.71 9.05
N SER A 308 15.73 1.62 7.75
CA SER A 308 15.61 2.79 6.87
C SER A 308 14.25 3.48 6.94
N LEU A 309 13.24 2.86 7.58
CA LEU A 309 11.89 3.43 7.73
C LEU A 309 11.70 4.13 9.10
N THR A 310 12.77 4.63 9.71
CA THR A 310 12.75 5.24 11.06
C THR A 310 11.70 6.35 11.22
N GLN A 311 11.45 7.14 10.18
CA GLN A 311 10.45 8.20 10.23
C GLN A 311 9.01 7.67 10.19
N TYR A 312 8.77 6.52 9.57
CA TYR A 312 7.46 5.88 9.48
C TYR A 312 7.12 5.02 10.70
N LEU A 313 8.10 4.62 11.52
CA LEU A 313 7.88 3.82 12.74
C LEU A 313 6.93 4.48 13.75
N ILE A 314 6.81 5.82 13.72
CA ILE A 314 5.92 6.58 14.61
C ILE A 314 4.49 6.65 14.06
N HIS A 315 4.31 6.42 12.75
CA HIS A 315 3.06 6.67 12.02
C HIS A 315 2.42 5.41 11.42
N LEU A 316 3.20 4.35 11.24
CA LEU A 316 2.70 2.99 11.04
C LEU A 316 2.50 2.38 12.43
N PRO A 317 1.37 1.70 12.67
CA PRO A 317 1.09 1.11 13.96
C PRO A 317 2.08 0.00 14.35
#